data_AF-A0A4Y9TB00-F1
#
_entry.id   AF-A0A4Y9TB00-F1
#
_cell.length_a   1.000
_cell.length_b   1.000
_cell.length_c   1.000
_cell.angle_alpha   90.00
_cell.angle_beta   90.00
_cell.angle_gamma   90.00
#
_symmetry.space_group_name_H-M   'P 1'
#
loop_
_entity.id
_entity.type
_entity.pdbx_description
1 polymer ?
#
loop_
_entity_poly.entity_id
_entity_poly.type
_entity_poly.pdbx_seq_one_letter_code
_entity_poly.pdbx_strand_id
1 'polypeptide(L)'
;ATALGLMNFDKVAKAQWFDLVLPFEIALPIFDPVLILTMTLVMVVVMIESTGMFLALGEMTGRKVDQAALTRGLRTDGLGTLIGGIFNTFPYTSFSQNVGLVAVTGVRSRFVCVTGGLILVLLGLLPKMAALVESLPTVVL
;
A
#
# COMPACT_ATOMS: atom_id res chain seq x y z
N ALA A 1 26.01 -4.20 -10.09
CA ALA A 1 25.72 -3.08 -9.17
C ALA A 1 26.63 -3.11 -7.95
N THR A 2 26.63 -4.20 -7.19
CA THR A 2 27.51 -4.43 -6.00
C THR A 2 29.00 -4.30 -6.33
N ALA A 3 29.48 -5.00 -7.37
CA ALA A 3 30.88 -4.93 -7.83
C ALA A 3 31.25 -3.60 -8.52
N LEU A 4 30.25 -2.78 -8.87
CA LEU A 4 30.43 -1.45 -9.46
C LEU A 4 30.40 -0.33 -8.40
N GLY A 5 30.27 -0.68 -7.11
CA GLY A 5 30.22 0.29 -6.00
C GLY A 5 28.91 1.07 -5.88
N LEU A 6 27.88 0.73 -6.67
CA LEU A 6 26.60 1.45 -6.73
C LEU A 6 25.61 1.05 -5.64
N MET A 7 25.92 -0.01 -4.86
CA MET A 7 25.10 -0.45 -3.72
C MET A 7 25.97 -0.45 -2.46
N ASN A 8 25.56 0.30 -1.43
CA ASN A 8 26.20 0.29 -0.12
C ASN A 8 25.29 -0.40 0.91
N PHE A 9 25.81 -1.45 1.55
CA PHE A 9 25.10 -2.27 2.53
C PHE A 9 25.42 -1.89 4.00
N ASP A 10 26.21 -0.84 4.25
CA ASP A 10 26.54 -0.37 5.60
C ASP A 10 25.28 -0.05 6.42
N LYS A 11 24.26 0.51 5.78
CA LYS A 11 22.96 0.79 6.40
C LYS A 11 22.22 -0.51 6.77
N VAL A 12 22.32 -1.55 5.94
CA VAL A 12 21.72 -2.87 6.21
C VAL A 12 22.39 -3.55 7.40
N ALA A 13 23.72 -3.43 7.52
CA ALA A 13 24.47 -3.99 8.65
C ALA A 13 24.09 -3.32 9.98
N LYS A 14 23.93 -1.99 9.97
CA LYS A 14 23.60 -1.18 11.16
C LYS A 14 22.10 -1.17 11.53
N ALA A 15 21.21 -1.48 10.59
CA ALA A 15 19.78 -1.52 10.85
C ALA A 15 19.42 -2.59 11.88
N GLN A 16 18.51 -2.24 12.79
CA GLN A 16 17.97 -3.16 13.78
C GLN A 16 17.19 -4.30 13.11
N TRP A 17 17.17 -5.47 13.75
CA TRP A 17 16.45 -6.63 13.22
C TRP A 17 14.94 -6.47 13.33
N PHE A 18 14.46 -5.77 14.35
CA PHE A 18 13.05 -5.52 14.59
C PHE A 18 12.88 -4.09 15.06
N ASP A 19 11.90 -3.40 14.48
CA ASP A 19 11.49 -2.07 14.92
C ASP A 19 9.99 -1.92 14.72
N LEU A 20 9.33 -1.27 15.66
CA LEU A 20 7.89 -1.11 15.65
C LEU A 20 7.56 0.32 15.28
N VAL A 21 6.97 0.50 14.09
CA VAL A 21 6.52 1.83 13.64
C VAL A 21 5.44 2.33 14.60
N LEU A 22 5.70 3.47 15.24
CA LEU A 22 4.76 4.08 16.17
C LEU A 22 3.82 5.06 15.44
N PRO A 23 2.59 5.23 15.92
CA PRO A 23 1.72 6.31 15.47
C PRO A 23 2.42 7.66 15.62
N PHE A 24 2.39 8.48 14.57
CA PHE A 24 2.97 9.83 14.54
C PHE A 24 4.48 9.90 14.79
N GLU A 25 5.22 8.84 14.48
CA GLU A 25 6.67 8.75 14.74
C GLU A 25 7.49 9.81 13.99
N ILE A 26 7.15 10.10 12.73
CA ILE A 26 7.87 11.06 11.88
C ILE A 26 7.44 12.49 12.15
N ALA A 27 6.12 12.73 12.19
CA ALA A 27 5.54 14.05 12.39
C ALA A 27 4.13 13.97 13.01
N LEU A 28 3.72 15.10 13.59
CA LEU A 28 2.35 15.33 14.06
C LEU A 28 1.48 15.82 12.90
N PRO A 29 0.17 15.52 12.90
CA PRO A 29 -0.74 15.94 11.84
C PRO A 29 -0.88 17.47 11.81
N ILE A 30 -0.69 18.06 10.63
CA ILE A 30 -0.88 19.49 10.38
C ILE A 30 -2.20 19.67 9.64
N PHE A 31 -3.09 20.48 10.22
CA PHE A 31 -4.41 20.76 9.65
C PHE A 31 -4.38 22.09 8.91
N ASP A 32 -3.99 22.04 7.64
CA ASP A 32 -4.09 23.17 6.72
C ASP A 32 -5.33 23.02 5.83
N PRO A 33 -6.27 23.98 5.82
CA PRO A 33 -7.51 23.88 5.04
C PRO A 33 -7.28 23.71 3.54
N VAL A 34 -6.22 24.31 2.98
CA VAL A 34 -5.89 24.22 1.56
C VAL A 34 -5.38 22.81 1.25
N LEU A 35 -4.45 22.29 2.05
CA LEU A 35 -3.94 20.92 1.88
C LEU A 35 -5.03 19.87 2.06
N ILE A 36 -5.93 20.07 3.04
CA ILE A 36 -7.07 19.18 3.25
C ILE A 36 -7.97 19.15 2.01
N LEU A 37 -8.29 20.32 1.44
CA LEU A 37 -9.09 20.40 0.22
C LEU A 37 -8.39 19.70 -0.95
N THR A 38 -7.10 19.95 -1.14
CA THR A 38 -6.31 19.29 -2.20
C THR A 38 -6.29 17.77 -2.04
N MET A 39 -6.03 17.26 -0.83
CA MET A 39 -6.01 15.82 -0.56
C MET A 39 -7.41 15.20 -0.70
N THR A 40 -8.47 15.94 -0.37
CA THR A 40 -9.84 15.49 -0.60
C THR A 40 -10.11 15.25 -2.08
N LEU A 41 -9.66 16.16 -2.96
CA LEU A 41 -9.79 15.98 -4.40
C LEU A 41 -9.00 14.76 -4.91
N VAL A 42 -7.79 14.55 -4.39
CA VAL A 42 -7.00 13.34 -4.69
C VAL A 42 -7.76 12.08 -4.28
N MET A 43 -8.38 12.07 -3.10
CA MET A 43 -9.16 10.92 -2.63
C MET A 43 -10.39 10.64 -3.48
N VAL A 44 -11.03 11.65 -4.06
CA VAL A 44 -12.13 11.43 -5.02
C VAL A 44 -11.64 10.67 -6.25
N VAL A 45 -10.49 11.05 -6.81
CA VAL A 45 -9.89 10.35 -7.96
C VAL A 45 -9.55 8.90 -7.61
N VAL A 46 -8.94 8.68 -6.44
CA VAL A 46 -8.62 7.35 -5.92
C VAL A 46 -9.86 6.47 -5.73
N MET A 47 -10.97 7.03 -5.24
CA MET A 47 -12.22 6.31 -5.08
C MET A 47 -12.85 5.92 -6.42
N ILE A 48 -12.73 6.77 -7.45
CA ILE A 48 -13.19 6.46 -8.81
C ILE A 48 -12.37 5.29 -9.38
N GLU A 49 -11.04 5.33 -9.24
CA GLU A 49 -10.14 4.25 -9.67
C GLU A 49 -10.49 2.92 -8.96
N SER A 50 -10.62 2.95 -7.64
CA SER A 50 -10.95 1.75 -6.84
C SER A 50 -12.34 1.19 -7.17
N THR A 51 -13.30 2.04 -7.55
CA THR A 51 -14.61 1.60 -8.03
C THR A 51 -14.49 0.76 -9.30
N GLY A 52 -13.71 1.22 -10.29
CA GLY A 52 -13.46 0.47 -11.53
C GLY A 52 -12.84 -0.91 -11.25
N MET A 53 -11.93 -0.96 -10.28
CA MET A 53 -11.27 -2.18 -9.85
C MET A 53 -12.20 -3.17 -9.17
N PHE A 54 -13.09 -2.70 -8.29
CA PHE A 54 -14.09 -3.56 -7.66
C PHE A 54 -15.03 -4.18 -8.69
N LEU A 55 -15.46 -3.39 -9.69
CA LEU A 55 -16.31 -3.90 -10.78
C LEU A 55 -15.58 -4.94 -11.62
N ALA A 56 -14.34 -4.67 -12.03
CA ALA A 56 -13.52 -5.61 -12.78
C ALA A 56 -13.30 -6.92 -12.02
N LEU A 57 -12.93 -6.84 -10.73
CA LEU A 57 -12.74 -8.02 -9.90
C LEU A 57 -14.07 -8.78 -9.67
N GLY A 58 -15.18 -8.06 -9.56
CA GLY A 58 -16.53 -8.63 -9.48
C GLY A 58 -16.87 -9.48 -10.71
N GLU A 59 -16.64 -8.94 -11.90
CA GLU A 59 -16.86 -9.65 -13.17
C GLU A 59 -15.98 -10.90 -13.25
N MET A 60 -14.69 -10.77 -12.93
CA MET A 60 -13.75 -11.89 -12.95
C MET A 60 -14.08 -12.98 -11.93
N THR A 61 -14.62 -12.60 -10.78
CA THR A 61 -15.01 -13.55 -9.73
C THR A 61 -16.43 -14.09 -9.89
N GLY A 62 -17.19 -13.61 -10.89
CA GLY A 62 -18.59 -13.94 -11.08
C GLY A 62 -19.50 -13.45 -9.95
N ARG A 63 -19.05 -12.45 -9.18
CA ARG A 63 -19.77 -11.91 -8.03
C ARG A 63 -20.34 -10.55 -8.38
N LYS A 64 -21.66 -10.40 -8.23
CA LYS A 64 -22.33 -9.12 -8.43
C LYS A 64 -21.86 -8.12 -7.36
N VAL A 65 -21.33 -6.99 -7.82
CA VAL A 65 -20.92 -5.87 -6.96
C VAL A 65 -22.04 -4.85 -6.97
N ASP A 66 -22.83 -4.80 -5.89
CA ASP A 66 -23.89 -3.83 -5.70
C ASP A 66 -23.37 -2.53 -5.07
N GLN A 67 -24.19 -1.48 -5.03
CA GLN A 67 -23.81 -0.20 -4.42
C GLN A 67 -23.43 -0.36 -2.94
N ALA A 68 -24.06 -1.30 -2.23
CA ALA A 68 -23.72 -1.58 -0.84
C ALA A 68 -22.32 -2.20 -0.72
N ALA A 69 -21.93 -3.10 -1.62
CA ALA A 69 -20.57 -3.64 -1.69
C ALA A 69 -19.54 -2.58 -2.05
N LEU A 70 -19.81 -1.73 -3.04
CA LEU A 70 -18.94 -0.59 -3.39
C LEU A 70 -18.75 0.34 -2.19
N THR A 71 -19.83 0.70 -1.50
CA THR A 71 -19.77 1.58 -0.33
C THR A 71 -18.93 0.96 0.80
N ARG A 72 -19.05 -0.35 1.06
CA ARG A 72 -18.21 -1.04 2.05
C ARG A 72 -16.75 -1.09 1.62
N GLY A 73 -16.47 -1.31 0.33
CA GLY A 73 -15.12 -1.32 -0.23
C GLY A 73 -14.45 0.06 -0.10
N LEU A 74 -15.10 1.11 -0.59
CA LEU A 74 -14.57 2.48 -0.54
C LEU A 74 -14.37 3.00 0.89
N ARG A 75 -15.25 2.59 1.84
CA ARG A 75 -15.03 2.87 3.27
C ARG A 75 -13.80 2.19 3.82
N THR A 76 -13.48 0.99 3.32
CA THR A 76 -12.27 0.26 3.71
C THR A 76 -11.03 0.95 3.17
N ASP A 77 -11.05 1.44 1.93
CA ASP A 77 -9.95 2.23 1.35
C ASP A 77 -9.72 3.54 2.12
N GLY A 78 -10.80 4.24 2.47
CA GLY A 78 -10.74 5.45 3.28
C GLY A 78 -10.19 5.18 4.69
N LEU A 79 -10.61 4.09 5.33
CA LEU A 79 -10.07 3.66 6.63
C LEU A 79 -8.58 3.31 6.52
N GLY A 80 -8.18 2.57 5.48
CA GLY A 80 -6.79 2.24 5.22
C GLY A 80 -5.93 3.49 5.06
N THR A 81 -6.41 4.47 4.28
CA THR A 81 -5.74 5.77 4.10
C THR A 81 -5.63 6.54 5.41
N LEU A 82 -6.67 6.55 6.24
CA LEU A 82 -6.64 7.20 7.56
C LEU A 82 -5.61 6.54 8.48
N ILE A 83 -5.59 5.21 8.55
CA ILE A 83 -4.57 4.46 9.29
C ILE A 83 -3.18 4.79 8.74
N GLY A 84 -3.02 4.81 7.41
CA GLY A 84 -1.77 5.21 6.75
C GLY A 84 -1.30 6.59 7.18
N GLY A 85 -2.20 7.58 7.22
CA GLY A 85 -1.89 8.93 7.69
C GLY A 85 -1.45 8.98 9.16
N ILE A 86 -2.02 8.15 10.04
CA ILE A 86 -1.59 8.02 11.45
C ILE A 86 -0.13 7.53 11.53
N PHE A 87 0.28 6.64 10.63
CA PHE A 87 1.66 6.15 10.53
C PHE A 87 2.52 7.01 9.58
N ASN A 88 2.15 8.26 9.30
CA ASN A 88 2.87 9.19 8.42
C ASN A 88 3.12 8.67 7.00
N THR A 89 2.14 7.95 6.44
CA THR A 89 2.20 7.35 5.09
C THR A 89 1.31 8.09 4.09
N PHE A 90 1.40 7.69 2.81
CA PHE A 90 0.61 8.23 1.72
C PHE A 90 -0.78 7.61 1.58
N PRO A 91 -1.72 8.27 0.87
CA PRO A 91 -3.03 7.71 0.55
C PRO A 91 -2.95 6.35 -0.15
N TYR A 92 -3.83 5.43 0.24
CA TYR A 92 -3.88 4.08 -0.31
C TYR A 92 -5.03 3.91 -1.30
N THR A 93 -4.76 3.14 -2.35
CA THR A 93 -5.74 2.74 -3.38
C THR A 93 -5.65 1.24 -3.61
N SER A 94 -6.71 0.66 -4.18
CA SER A 94 -6.66 -0.72 -4.65
C SER A 94 -5.62 -0.83 -5.79
N PHE A 95 -4.76 -1.86 -5.75
CA PHE A 95 -3.61 -1.97 -6.67
C PHE A 95 -3.93 -2.76 -7.96
N SER A 96 -3.91 -2.09 -9.12
CA SER A 96 -4.40 -2.66 -10.39
C SER A 96 -3.62 -3.86 -10.89
N GLN A 97 -2.35 -3.93 -10.52
CA GLN A 97 -1.49 -5.08 -10.76
C GLN A 97 -2.01 -6.35 -10.07
N ASN A 98 -2.64 -6.23 -8.89
CA ASN A 98 -3.21 -7.40 -8.20
C ASN A 98 -4.45 -7.93 -8.94
N VAL A 99 -5.27 -7.05 -9.52
CA VAL A 99 -6.40 -7.45 -10.37
C VAL A 99 -5.89 -8.16 -11.63
N GLY A 100 -4.85 -7.61 -12.27
CA GLY A 100 -4.18 -8.26 -13.41
C GLY A 100 -3.61 -9.64 -13.05
N LEU A 101 -3.00 -9.79 -11.88
CA LEU A 101 -2.48 -11.08 -11.42
C LEU A 101 -3.59 -12.11 -11.22
N VAL A 102 -4.73 -11.72 -10.66
CA VAL A 102 -5.90 -12.62 -10.54
C VAL A 102 -6.42 -13.01 -11.93
N ALA A 103 -6.33 -12.13 -12.94
CA ALA A 103 -6.73 -12.42 -14.31
C ALA A 103 -5.87 -13.52 -14.93
N VAL A 104 -4.56 -13.42 -14.75
CA VAL A 104 -3.58 -14.34 -15.35
C VAL A 104 -3.52 -15.66 -14.59
N THR A 105 -3.51 -15.61 -13.25
CA THR A 105 -3.34 -16.81 -12.42
C THR A 105 -4.64 -17.59 -12.21
N GLY A 106 -5.80 -16.94 -12.38
CA GLY A 106 -7.10 -17.51 -12.05
C GLY A 106 -7.34 -17.73 -10.55
N VAL A 107 -6.37 -17.39 -9.68
CA VAL A 107 -6.49 -17.59 -8.23
C VAL A 107 -7.30 -16.46 -7.62
N ARG A 108 -8.56 -16.75 -7.31
CA ARG A 108 -9.56 -15.77 -6.81
C ARG A 108 -9.78 -15.81 -5.29
N SER A 109 -8.95 -16.57 -4.57
CA SER A 109 -9.12 -16.78 -3.14
C SER A 109 -8.73 -15.54 -2.34
N ARG A 110 -9.68 -14.99 -1.56
CA ARG A 110 -9.42 -13.85 -0.64
C ARG A 110 -8.31 -14.13 0.38
N PHE A 111 -8.08 -15.41 0.72
CA PHE A 111 -7.05 -15.79 1.68
C PHE A 111 -5.65 -15.52 1.16
N VAL A 112 -5.44 -15.53 -0.16
CA VAL A 112 -4.15 -15.17 -0.75
C VAL A 112 -3.82 -13.70 -0.46
N CYS A 113 -4.81 -12.80 -0.60
CA CYS A 113 -4.63 -11.39 -0.27
C CYS A 113 -4.38 -11.18 1.22
N VAL A 114 -5.09 -11.91 2.10
CA VAL A 114 -4.88 -11.82 3.56
C VAL A 114 -3.47 -12.29 3.95
N THR A 115 -3.02 -13.43 3.42
CA THR A 115 -1.67 -13.94 3.67
C THR A 115 -0.61 -12.98 3.13
N GLY A 116 -0.82 -12.39 1.95
CA GLY A 116 0.05 -11.36 1.40
C GLY A 116 0.15 -10.14 2.33
N GLY A 117 -0.98 -9.65 2.84
CA GLY A 117 -1.01 -8.58 3.83
C GLY A 117 -0.25 -8.92 5.12
N LEU A 118 -0.42 -10.13 5.65
CA LEU A 118 0.32 -10.60 6.83
C LEU A 118 1.83 -10.67 6.57
N ILE A 119 2.24 -11.15 5.40
CA ILE A 119 3.66 -11.17 5.00
C ILE A 119 4.19 -9.74 4.96
N LEU A 120 3.46 -8.79 4.36
CA LEU A 120 3.87 -7.39 4.29
C LEU A 120 3.98 -6.74 5.67
N VAL A 121 3.06 -7.03 6.59
CA VAL A 121 3.15 -6.55 7.98
C VAL A 121 4.40 -7.11 8.67
N LEU A 122 4.69 -8.41 8.52
CA LEU A 122 5.90 -9.02 9.08
C LEU A 122 7.17 -8.41 8.50
N LEU A 123 7.22 -8.18 7.18
CA LEU A 123 8.36 -7.54 6.53
C LEU A 123 8.51 -6.06 6.93
N GLY A 124 7.40 -5.36 7.17
CA GLY A 124 7.41 -3.97 7.65
C GLY A 124 8.02 -3.81 9.04
N LEU A 125 7.97 -4.86 9.86
CA LEU A 125 8.62 -4.90 11.19
C LEU A 125 10.13 -5.18 11.13
N LEU A 126 10.69 -5.39 9.92
CA LEU A 126 12.10 -5.69 9.70
C LEU A 126 12.79 -4.51 8.99
N PRO A 127 13.37 -3.54 9.71
CA PRO A 127 14.05 -2.37 9.13
C PRO A 127 15.16 -2.73 8.14
N LYS A 128 15.79 -3.90 8.32
CA LYS A 128 16.78 -4.44 7.39
C LYS A 128 16.23 -4.60 5.97
N MET A 129 14.96 -4.95 5.82
CA MET A 129 14.31 -5.04 4.51
C MET A 129 14.18 -3.64 3.87
N ALA A 130 13.77 -2.64 4.66
CA ALA A 130 13.73 -1.25 4.19
C ALA A 130 15.13 -0.74 3.80
N ALA A 131 16.15 -0.99 4.63
CA ALA A 131 17.53 -0.61 4.34
C ALA A 131 18.10 -1.34 3.10
N LEU A 132 17.67 -2.57 2.85
CA LEU A 132 18.05 -3.32 1.65
C LEU A 132 17.42 -2.70 0.41
N VAL A 133 16.14 -2.34 0.47
CA VAL A 133 15.46 -1.65 -0.64
C VAL A 133 16.10 -0.27 -0.90
N GLU A 134 16.45 0.48 0.15
CA GLU A 134 17.15 1.76 0.03
C GLU A 134 18.55 1.62 -0.60
N SER A 135 19.19 0.45 -0.47
CA SER A 135 20.49 0.19 -1.09
C SER A 135 20.42 -0.04 -2.61
N LEU A 136 19.22 -0.19 -3.18
CA LEU A 136 19.03 -0.39 -4.61
C LEU A 136 19.21 0.93 -5.39
N PRO A 137 19.95 0.94 -6.51
CA PRO A 137 20.10 2.14 -7.32
C PRO A 137 18.75 2.59 -7.89
N THR A 138 18.52 3.90 -7.96
CA THR A 138 17.28 4.50 -8.48
C THR A 138 16.96 4.12 -9.92
N VAL A 139 17.93 3.63 -10.70
CA VAL A 139 17.74 3.19 -12.10
C VAL A 139 16.98 1.86 -12.22
N VAL A 140 16.81 1.13 -11.11
CA VAL A 140 16.23 -0.22 -11.06
C VAL A 140 14.82 -0.22 -10.44
N LEU A 141 14.48 0.83 -9.68
CA LEU A 141 13.16 1.04 -9.07
C LEU A 141 12.19 1.68 -10.05
#